data_AF-A0A538C926-F1
#
_entry.id   AF-A0A538C926-F1
#
_cell.length_a   1.000
_cell.length_b   1.000
_cell.length_c   1.000
_cell.angle_alpha   90.00
_cell.angle_beta   90.00
_cell.angle_gamma   90.00
#
_symmetry.space_group_name_H-M   'P 1'
#
loop_
_entity.id
_entity.type
_entity.pdbx_description
1 polymer ?
#
loop_
_entity_poly.entity_id
_entity_poly.type
_entity_poly.pdbx_seq_one_letter_code
_entity_poly.pdbx_strand_id
1 'polypeptide(L)'
;MTQTIAIILKFRESEAGRFEEMFEAEVLPLWNQFLAQGKFIEASLSPVEGGDEEREGIRRYILHVEVPGMAEHEEFDDHPEFVGFLPKARALQPEKPLVYFGTTLFKVGG
;
A
#
# COMPACT_ATOMS: atom_id res chain seq x y z
N MET A 1 16.10 8.41 -10.01
CA MET A 1 15.00 7.85 -10.82
C MET A 1 13.97 7.34 -9.84
N THR A 2 12.70 7.65 -10.05
CA THR A 2 11.64 7.27 -9.11
C THR A 2 11.44 5.76 -9.08
N GLN A 3 10.89 5.26 -7.98
CA GLN A 3 10.48 3.87 -7.84
C GLN A 3 8.96 3.82 -7.78
N THR A 4 8.36 2.95 -8.58
CA THR A 4 6.94 2.61 -8.51
C THR A 4 6.79 1.32 -7.70
N ILE A 5 5.94 1.35 -6.68
CA ILE A 5 5.57 0.21 -5.85
C ILE A 5 4.09 -0.07 -6.07
N ALA A 6 3.76 -1.33 -6.36
CA ALA A 6 2.40 -1.82 -6.49
C ALA A 6 2.22 -3.07 -5.64
N ILE A 7 1.26 -3.05 -4.72
CA ILE A 7 0.95 -4.17 -3.84
C ILE A 7 -0.52 -4.53 -3.99
N ILE A 8 -0.79 -5.80 -4.26
CA ILE A 8 -2.14 -6.36 -4.20
C ILE A 8 -2.34 -6.97 -2.83
N LEU A 9 -3.07 -6.24 -1.97
CA LEU A 9 -3.48 -6.71 -0.67
C LEU A 9 -4.75 -7.55 -0.81
N LYS A 10 -4.85 -8.61 0.00
CA LYS A 10 -6.00 -9.53 0.01
C LYS A 10 -6.53 -9.65 1.42
N PHE A 11 -7.80 -9.35 1.64
CA PHE A 11 -8.47 -9.46 2.93
C PHE A 11 -9.72 -10.31 2.79
N ARG A 12 -10.15 -10.96 3.88
CA ARG A 12 -11.50 -11.54 3.92
C ARG A 12 -12.51 -10.40 3.81
N GLU A 13 -13.60 -10.59 3.06
CA GLU A 13 -14.64 -9.55 2.90
C GLU A 13 -15.13 -9.02 4.27
N SER A 14 -15.29 -9.91 5.25
CA SER A 14 -15.70 -9.54 6.60
C SER A 14 -14.71 -8.69 7.39
N GLU A 15 -13.43 -8.69 7.01
CA GLU A 15 -12.36 -7.92 7.68
C GLU A 15 -11.97 -6.66 6.88
N ALA A 16 -12.53 -6.47 5.69
CA ALA A 16 -12.20 -5.38 4.77
C ALA A 16 -12.40 -4.00 5.40
N GLY A 17 -13.58 -3.73 5.97
CA GLY A 17 -13.87 -2.46 6.64
C GLY A 17 -12.96 -2.20 7.84
N ARG A 18 -12.63 -3.24 8.62
CA ARG A 18 -11.67 -3.12 9.73
C ARG A 18 -10.27 -2.76 9.25
N PHE A 19 -9.84 -3.31 8.12
CA PHE A 19 -8.57 -2.94 7.51
C PHE A 19 -8.58 -1.47 7.07
N GLU A 20 -9.64 -1.01 6.42
CA GLU A 20 -9.79 0.38 5.97
C GLU A 20 -9.70 1.37 7.14
N GLU A 21 -10.48 1.14 8.20
CA GLU A 21 -10.45 1.98 9.42
C GLU A 21 -9.05 2.02 10.06
N MET A 22 -8.39 0.86 10.16
CA MET A 22 -7.05 0.76 10.74
C MET A 22 -6.00 1.45 9.85
N PHE A 23 -6.13 1.33 8.52
CA PHE A 23 -5.23 1.98 7.57
C PHE A 23 -5.39 3.50 7.61
N GLU A 24 -6.63 4.00 7.64
CA GLU A 24 -6.94 5.42 7.77
C GLU A 24 -6.39 6.01 9.08
N ALA A 25 -6.52 5.27 10.18
CA ALA A 25 -6.05 5.73 11.48
C ALA A 25 -4.53 5.71 11.64
N GLU A 26 -3.84 4.69 11.11
CA GLU A 26 -2.42 4.45 11.40
C GLU A 26 -1.47 4.76 10.25
N VAL A 27 -1.86 4.50 9.00
CA VAL A 27 -0.96 4.59 7.84
C VAL A 27 -1.17 5.87 7.05
N LEU A 28 -2.42 6.32 6.88
CA LEU A 28 -2.73 7.54 6.14
C LEU A 28 -2.04 8.80 6.71
N PRO A 29 -1.94 9.01 8.04
CA PRO A 29 -1.19 10.12 8.60
C PRO A 29 0.31 10.06 8.22
N LEU A 30 0.88 8.86 8.22
CA LEU A 30 2.28 8.65 7.84
C LEU A 30 2.51 8.91 6.35
N TRP A 31 1.58 8.50 5.49
CA TRP A 31 1.61 8.84 4.06
C TRP A 31 1.59 10.35 3.84
N ASN A 32 0.69 11.06 4.52
CA ASN A 32 0.62 12.53 4.44
C ASN A 32 1.92 13.18 4.91
N GLN A 33 2.55 12.66 5.96
CA GLN A 33 3.85 13.12 6.44
C GLN A 33 4.95 12.91 5.39
N PHE A 34 5.05 11.70 4.83
CA PHE A 34 6.07 11.37 3.81
C PHE A 34 5.87 12.21 2.53
N LEU A 35 4.62 12.43 2.12
CA LEU A 35 4.30 13.32 1.01
C LEU A 35 4.72 14.76 1.29
N ALA A 36 4.38 15.30 2.46
CA ALA A 36 4.76 16.67 2.85
C ALA A 36 6.29 16.87 2.96
N GLN A 37 7.04 15.79 3.21
CA GLN A 37 8.50 15.78 3.24
C GLN A 37 9.15 15.56 1.86
N GLY A 38 8.35 15.35 0.80
CA GLY A 38 8.83 15.03 -0.54
C GLY A 38 9.43 13.62 -0.64
N LYS A 39 9.19 12.75 0.35
CA LYS A 39 9.64 11.35 0.36
C LYS A 39 8.69 10.44 -0.41
N PHE A 40 7.42 10.83 -0.49
CA PHE A 40 6.47 10.28 -1.45
C PHE A 40 6.22 11.29 -2.56
N ILE A 41 5.99 10.78 -3.76
CA ILE A 41 5.53 11.55 -4.92
C ILE A 41 4.02 11.44 -5.01
N GLU A 42 3.49 10.22 -4.88
CA GLU A 42 2.07 9.94 -4.78
C GLU A 42 1.85 8.62 -4.05
N ALA A 43 0.67 8.44 -3.46
CA ALA A 43 0.24 7.19 -2.85
C ALA A 43 -1.27 7.05 -2.95
N SER A 44 -1.75 5.83 -3.15
CA SER A 44 -3.18 5.52 -3.17
C SER A 44 -3.45 4.09 -2.69
N LEU A 45 -4.63 3.91 -2.14
CA LEU A 45 -5.21 2.61 -1.79
C LEU A 45 -6.60 2.55 -2.42
N SER A 46 -6.82 1.62 -3.32
CA SER A 46 -8.08 1.49 -4.06
C SER A 46 -8.65 0.09 -3.91
N PRO A 47 -9.94 -0.09 -3.55
CA PRO A 47 -10.56 -1.41 -3.66
C PRO A 47 -10.58 -1.85 -5.13
N VAL A 48 -10.28 -3.12 -5.38
CA VAL A 48 -10.37 -3.71 -6.73
C VAL A 48 -11.84 -3.95 -7.05
N GLU A 49 -12.36 -3.29 -8.08
CA GLU A 49 -13.75 -3.43 -8.54
C GLU A 49 -13.90 -4.31 -9.79
N GLY A 50 -12.79 -4.73 -10.42
CA GLY A 50 -12.79 -5.66 -11.55
C GLY A 50 -11.38 -6.15 -11.91
N GLY A 51 -11.30 -7.23 -12.68
CA GLY A 51 -10.05 -7.84 -13.16
C GLY A 51 -10.24 -9.30 -13.56
N ASP A 52 -9.18 -9.93 -14.08
CA ASP A 52 -9.25 -11.30 -14.61
C ASP A 52 -9.37 -12.38 -13.51
N GLU A 53 -9.01 -12.05 -12.26
CA GLU A 53 -9.09 -12.96 -11.12
C GLU A 53 -10.05 -12.44 -10.06
N GLU A 54 -11.26 -12.99 -10.00
CA GLU A 54 -12.20 -12.78 -8.89
C GLU A 54 -12.24 -14.01 -7.99
N ARG A 55 -12.30 -13.78 -6.68
CA ARG A 55 -12.44 -14.85 -5.70
C ARG A 55 -13.49 -14.45 -4.68
N GLU A 56 -14.55 -15.26 -4.60
CA GLU A 56 -15.64 -15.04 -3.65
C GLU A 56 -15.12 -14.96 -2.21
N GLY A 57 -15.64 -13.99 -1.44
CA GLY A 57 -15.28 -13.77 -0.04
C GLY A 57 -13.92 -13.12 0.21
N ILE A 58 -13.22 -12.68 -0.85
CA ILE A 58 -11.93 -11.96 -0.77
C ILE A 58 -12.07 -10.56 -1.35
N ARG A 59 -11.87 -9.54 -0.51
CA ARG A 59 -11.68 -8.16 -0.94
C ARG A 59 -10.21 -7.96 -1.30
N ARG A 60 -9.94 -7.41 -2.49
CA ARG A 60 -8.60 -7.02 -2.90
C ARG A 60 -8.47 -5.51 -2.96
N TYR A 61 -7.26 -5.03 -2.71
CA TYR A 61 -6.90 -3.62 -2.84
C TYR A 61 -5.63 -3.46 -3.66
N ILE A 62 -5.61 -2.43 -4.50
CA ILE A 62 -4.40 -1.92 -5.14
C ILE A 62 -3.83 -0.85 -4.22
N LEU A 63 -2.66 -1.13 -3.64
CA LEU A 63 -1.83 -0.12 -3.00
C LEU A 63 -0.77 0.30 -4.00
N HIS A 64 -0.77 1.58 -4.37
CA HIS A 64 0.21 2.18 -5.26
C HIS A 64 0.96 3.27 -4.51
N VAL A 65 2.29 3.25 -4.58
CA VAL A 65 3.16 4.30 -4.03
C VAL A 65 4.25 4.61 -5.04
N GLU A 66 4.54 5.89 -5.25
CA GLU A 66 5.73 6.33 -5.96
C GLU A 66 6.61 7.15 -5.03
N VAL A 67 7.92 6.87 -5.06
CA VAL A 67 8.93 7.54 -4.24
C VAL A 67 10.10 8.05 -5.09
N PRO A 68 10.87 9.05 -4.62
CA PRO A 68 12.06 9.55 -5.32
C PRO A 68 13.13 8.50 -5.58
N GLY A 69 13.25 7.50 -4.70
CA GLY A 69 14.23 6.43 -4.78
C GLY A 69 14.01 5.32 -3.73
N MET A 70 14.92 4.33 -3.74
CA MET A 70 14.84 3.17 -2.84
C MET A 70 15.03 3.56 -1.36
N ALA A 71 15.83 4.60 -1.08
CA ALA A 71 16.09 5.04 0.28
C ALA A 71 14.81 5.52 0.98
N GLU A 72 13.96 6.26 0.28
CA GLU A 72 12.67 6.72 0.82
C GLU A 72 11.68 5.57 1.00
N HIS A 73 11.73 4.54 0.15
CA HIS A 73 10.95 3.32 0.35
C HIS A 73 11.42 2.56 1.59
N GLU A 74 12.72 2.30 1.73
CA GLU A 74 13.31 1.61 2.88
C GLU A 74 13.03 2.37 4.19
N GLU A 75 13.14 3.71 4.17
CA GLU A 75 12.81 4.54 5.32
C GLU A 75 11.34 4.37 5.76
N PHE A 76 10.41 4.26 4.81
CA PHE A 76 9.00 4.01 5.13
C PHE A 76 8.80 2.60 5.69
N ASP A 77 9.42 1.59 5.08
CA ASP A 77 9.30 0.19 5.50
C ASP A 77 9.85 -0.05 6.91
N ASP A 78 10.91 0.67 7.28
CA ASP A 78 11.53 0.62 8.61
C ASP A 78 10.86 1.56 9.63
N HIS A 79 9.89 2.38 9.22
CA HIS A 79 9.25 3.34 10.12
C HIS A 79 8.54 2.61 11.28
N PRO A 80 8.80 2.95 12.56
CA PRO A 80 8.29 2.19 13.70
C PRO A 80 6.77 2.00 13.72
N GLU A 81 6.02 3.02 13.29
CA GLU A 81 4.56 2.96 13.18
C GLU A 81 4.11 1.96 12.11
N PHE A 82 4.78 1.95 10.95
CA PHE A 82 4.47 1.02 9.88
C PHE A 82 4.86 -0.42 10.25
N VAL A 83 6.03 -0.61 10.86
CA VAL A 83 6.46 -1.90 11.43
C VAL A 83 5.45 -2.42 12.46
N GLY A 84 4.87 -1.54 13.28
CA GLY A 84 3.82 -1.87 14.23
C GLY A 84 2.47 -2.23 13.58
N PHE A 85 2.15 -1.63 12.43
CA PHE A 85 0.94 -1.91 11.65
C PHE A 85 0.99 -3.28 10.95
N LEU A 86 2.17 -3.68 10.41
CA LEU A 86 2.32 -4.87 9.58
C LEU A 86 1.76 -6.18 10.19
N PRO A 87 2.03 -6.54 11.45
CA PRO A 87 1.46 -7.74 12.05
C PRO A 87 -0.07 -7.72 12.15
N LYS A 88 -0.65 -6.54 12.43
CA LYS A 88 -2.11 -6.36 12.53
C LYS A 88 -2.76 -6.58 11.17
N ALA A 89 -2.23 -5.94 10.14
CA ALA A 89 -2.72 -6.10 8.76
C ALA A 89 -2.57 -7.56 8.29
N ARG A 90 -1.42 -8.20 8.54
CA ARG A 90 -1.17 -9.60 8.15
C ARG A 90 -2.15 -10.58 8.80
N ALA A 91 -2.59 -10.33 10.04
CA ALA A 91 -3.55 -11.18 10.72
C ALA A 91 -4.94 -11.21 10.04
N LEU A 92 -5.27 -10.17 9.29
CA LEU A 92 -6.53 -10.06 8.55
C LEU A 92 -6.46 -10.68 7.14
N GLN A 93 -5.25 -10.96 6.64
CA GLN A 93 -5.03 -11.47 5.28
C GLN A 93 -5.11 -13.01 5.26
N PRO A 94 -5.98 -13.60 4.43
CA PRO A 94 -6.06 -15.05 4.28
C PRO A 94 -4.90 -15.64 3.46
N GLU A 95 -4.19 -14.80 2.71
CA GLU A 95 -3.07 -15.18 1.85
C GLU A 95 -2.07 -14.01 1.75
N LYS A 96 -0.82 -14.33 1.37
CA LYS A 96 0.21 -13.29 1.23
C LYS A 96 -0.16 -12.28 0.14
N PRO A 97 0.20 -10.99 0.32
CA PRO A 97 0.01 -10.00 -0.72
C PRO A 97 0.96 -10.28 -1.90
N LEU A 98 0.62 -9.75 -3.07
CA LEU A 98 1.52 -9.71 -4.21
C LEU A 98 2.25 -8.37 -4.17
N VAL A 99 3.58 -8.39 -4.16
CA VAL A 99 4.40 -7.19 -4.02
C VAL A 99 5.25 -7.04 -5.27
N TYR A 100 5.17 -5.87 -5.91
CA TYR A 100 5.91 -5.52 -7.10
C TYR A 100 6.53 -4.14 -6.91
N PHE A 101 7.76 -3.96 -7.37
CA PHE A 101 8.41 -2.67 -7.39
C PHE A 101 9.38 -2.60 -8.57
N GLY A 102 9.68 -1.38 -9.01
CA GLY A 102 10.68 -1.16 -10.06
C GLY A 102 10.94 0.30 -10.35
N THR A 103 12.06 0.55 -11.03
CA THR A 103 12.41 1.88 -11.51
C THR A 103 11.42 2.33 -12.58
N THR A 104 10.81 3.49 -12.37
CA THR A 104 9.87 4.09 -13.32
C THR A 104 10.62 4.55 -14.59
N LEU A 105 10.26 4.00 -15.75
CA LEU A 105 10.86 4.37 -17.04
C LEU A 105 10.14 5.55 -17.71
N PHE A 106 8.82 5.59 -17.61
CA PHE A 106 7.97 6.62 -18.21
C PHE A 106 6.85 6.96 -17.24
N LYS A 107 6.55 8.26 -17.09
CA LYS A 107 5.44 8.78 -16.27
C LYS A 107 4.78 9.95 -16.99
N VAL A 108 3.45 10.00 -16.94
CA VAL A 108 2.62 11.10 -17.47
C VAL A 108 1.60 11.47 -16.39
N GLY A 109 1.63 12.73 -15.94
CA GLY A 109 0.83 13.19 -14.80
C GLY A 109 1.51 12.96 -13.45
N GLY A 110 1.03 13.66 -12.42
CA GLY A 110 1.62 13.79 -11.08
C GLY A 110 1.36 15.19 -10.53
#